data_AF-A0A7M3YHZ6-F1
#
_entry.id   AF-A0A7M3YHZ6-F1
#
_cell.length_a   1.000
_cell.length_b   1.000
_cell.length_c   1.000
_cell.angle_alpha   90.00
_cell.angle_beta   90.00
_cell.angle_gamma   90.00
#
_symmetry.space_group_name_H-M   'P 1'
#
loop_
_entity.id
_entity.type
_entity.pdbx_description
1 polymer ?
#
loop_
_entity_poly.entity_id
_entity_poly.type
_entity_poly.pdbx_seq_one_letter_code
_entity_poly.pdbx_strand_id
1 'polypeptide(L)'
;GDGTQSSGAITGIAPEARLYMQATEVWTDWTTYVENNYGYTDDYTLMGIPDDLRYMFDDAADNGSHIHTNSWGSSVAGQYTTSSMQTDYSARNHSGMLILFSAGNSGVDGNSNGEIDDDSLGAPATSKNVLTVGASENDRGSQISTEWGHWWPGSFPTDPINSDKMANNTQGMAAFSSRGPV
;
A
#
# COMPACT_ATOMS: atom_id res chain seq x y z
N GLY A 1 4.12 7.01 15.44
CA GLY A 1 4.79 8.16 16.09
C GLY A 1 4.32 8.26 17.51
N ASP A 2 5.17 8.79 18.38
CA ASP A 2 4.92 9.00 19.82
C ASP A 2 3.96 10.18 20.11
N GLY A 3 3.52 10.89 19.08
CA GLY A 3 2.57 11.99 19.18
C GLY A 3 3.18 13.35 19.51
N THR A 4 4.50 13.44 19.71
CA THR A 4 5.21 14.68 20.07
C THR A 4 4.93 15.84 19.11
N GLN A 5 4.96 15.60 17.81
CA GLN A 5 4.68 16.64 16.79
C GLN A 5 3.23 17.16 16.79
N SER A 6 2.31 16.39 17.35
CA SER A 6 0.89 16.74 17.45
C SER A 6 0.48 17.21 18.85
N SER A 7 1.45 17.42 19.76
CA SER A 7 1.19 17.66 21.18
C SER A 7 0.30 16.58 21.82
N GLY A 8 0.46 15.32 21.37
CA GLY A 8 -0.32 14.17 21.83
C GLY A 8 -1.69 14.00 21.17
N ALA A 9 -2.11 14.90 20.27
CA ALA A 9 -3.43 14.81 19.62
C ALA A 9 -3.57 13.59 18.69
N ILE A 10 -2.46 13.15 18.08
CA ILE A 10 -2.39 11.99 17.19
C ILE A 10 -1.23 11.11 17.65
N THR A 11 -1.55 9.94 18.18
CA THR A 11 -0.55 8.97 18.65
C THR A 11 -0.68 7.68 17.85
N GLY A 12 0.45 7.05 17.51
CA GLY A 12 0.46 5.77 16.81
C GLY A 12 -0.01 4.62 17.70
N ILE A 13 -0.29 3.46 17.09
CA ILE A 13 -0.78 2.27 17.82
C ILE A 13 0.26 1.69 18.80
N ALA A 14 1.54 1.91 18.56
CA ALA A 14 2.66 1.44 19.38
C ALA A 14 3.67 2.59 19.61
N PRO A 15 3.34 3.59 20.45
CA PRO A 15 4.14 4.81 20.59
C PRO A 15 5.49 4.59 21.29
N GLU A 16 5.61 3.51 22.07
CA GLU A 16 6.85 3.15 22.79
C GLU A 16 7.78 2.22 21.99
N ALA A 17 7.38 1.83 20.77
CA ALA A 17 8.21 1.00 19.92
C ALA A 17 9.45 1.77 19.41
N ARG A 18 10.55 1.05 19.23
CA ARG A 18 11.75 1.58 18.57
C ARG A 18 11.59 1.51 17.06
N LEU A 19 12.15 2.49 16.35
CA LEU A 19 12.07 2.59 14.90
C LEU A 19 13.41 2.28 14.25
N TYR A 20 13.40 1.39 13.27
CA TYR A 20 14.42 1.24 12.24
C TYR A 20 13.81 1.70 10.92
N MET A 21 14.45 2.65 10.25
CA MET A 21 13.90 3.29 9.05
C MET A 21 14.87 3.09 7.88
N GLN A 22 14.37 2.52 6.80
CA GLN A 22 15.08 2.41 5.51
C GLN A 22 14.47 3.44 4.56
N ALA A 23 15.25 4.45 4.20
CA ALA A 23 14.82 5.49 3.26
C ALA A 23 15.06 5.01 1.83
N THR A 24 13.99 4.73 1.10
CA THR A 24 14.03 4.14 -0.25
C THR A 24 13.72 5.13 -1.37
N GLU A 25 13.27 6.34 -1.04
CA GLU A 25 13.06 7.40 -2.01
C GLU A 25 14.39 8.05 -2.40
N VAL A 26 14.65 8.16 -3.70
CA VAL A 26 15.87 8.75 -4.26
C VAL A 26 15.55 9.62 -5.46
N TRP A 27 16.32 10.69 -5.66
CA TRP A 27 16.29 11.43 -6.92
C TRP A 27 16.81 10.53 -8.04
N THR A 28 15.97 10.30 -9.05
CA THR A 28 16.28 9.42 -10.16
C THR A 28 16.50 10.26 -11.41
N ASP A 29 17.75 10.31 -11.86
CA ASP A 29 18.18 10.90 -13.13
C ASP A 29 18.05 9.82 -14.22
N TRP A 30 17.03 9.94 -15.07
CA TRP A 30 16.75 8.98 -16.12
C TRP A 30 17.61 9.26 -17.34
N THR A 31 18.15 8.20 -17.93
CA THR A 31 18.87 8.37 -19.20
C THR A 31 17.94 8.94 -20.28
N THR A 32 18.49 9.75 -21.18
CA THR A 32 17.77 10.30 -22.35
C THR A 32 17.07 9.23 -23.19
N TYR A 33 17.56 7.99 -23.19
CA TYR A 33 16.86 6.88 -23.83
C TYR A 33 15.52 6.59 -23.15
N VAL A 34 15.52 6.50 -21.82
CA VAL A 34 14.31 6.18 -21.03
C VAL A 34 13.30 7.31 -21.12
N GLU A 35 13.75 8.56 -21.01
CA GLU A 35 12.89 9.75 -21.16
C GLU A 35 12.17 9.76 -22.52
N ASN A 36 12.91 9.53 -23.61
CA ASN A 36 12.34 9.59 -24.96
C ASN A 36 11.47 8.39 -25.36
N ASN A 37 11.69 7.21 -24.77
CA ASN A 37 11.00 5.97 -25.20
C ASN A 37 9.86 5.56 -24.27
N TYR A 38 9.91 5.95 -22.99
CA TYR A 38 8.92 5.52 -22.00
C TYR A 38 8.27 6.69 -21.24
N GLY A 39 8.65 7.94 -21.56
CA GLY A 39 8.00 9.13 -21.02
C GLY A 39 8.28 9.40 -19.54
N TYR A 40 9.34 8.81 -18.98
CA TYR A 40 9.79 9.16 -17.63
C TYR A 40 10.45 10.54 -17.64
N THR A 41 10.32 11.23 -16.52
CA THR A 41 11.01 12.48 -16.22
C THR A 41 11.75 12.32 -14.90
N ASP A 42 12.87 13.02 -14.75
CA ASP A 42 13.60 13.05 -13.49
C ASP A 42 12.69 13.48 -12.33
N ASP A 43 12.67 12.68 -11.27
CA ASP A 43 11.88 12.93 -10.07
C ASP A 43 12.39 12.08 -8.90
N TYR A 44 11.82 12.28 -7.71
CA TYR A 44 11.93 11.38 -6.59
C TYR A 44 11.12 10.11 -6.84
N THR A 45 11.79 8.96 -6.77
CA THR A 45 11.16 7.66 -6.99
C THR A 45 11.62 6.64 -5.94
N LEU A 46 11.00 5.46 -5.93
CA LEU A 46 11.39 4.36 -5.04
C LEU A 46 12.55 3.50 -5.58
N MET A 47 13.40 4.03 -6.46
CA MET A 47 14.57 3.31 -6.99
C MET A 47 15.67 3.03 -5.95
N GLY A 48 15.50 3.48 -4.70
CA GLY A 48 16.32 3.03 -3.57
C GLY A 48 15.90 1.66 -3.00
N ILE A 49 14.77 1.09 -3.45
CA ILE A 49 14.42 -0.30 -3.16
C ILE A 49 15.37 -1.21 -3.95
N PRO A 50 16.04 -2.19 -3.32
CA PRO A 50 16.94 -3.09 -4.03
C PRO A 50 16.16 -4.03 -4.97
N ASP A 51 16.76 -4.40 -6.10
CA ASP A 51 16.22 -5.41 -7.04
C ASP A 51 15.97 -6.77 -6.36
N ASP A 52 16.75 -7.07 -5.32
CA ASP A 52 16.56 -8.20 -4.44
C ASP A 52 16.09 -7.73 -3.07
N LEU A 53 14.78 -7.86 -2.82
CA LEU A 53 14.16 -7.42 -1.57
C LEU A 53 14.75 -8.12 -0.34
N ARG A 54 15.40 -9.27 -0.51
CA ARG A 54 16.02 -10.01 0.59
C ARG A 54 17.03 -9.16 1.35
N TYR A 55 17.78 -8.29 0.67
CA TYR A 55 18.78 -7.43 1.33
C TYR A 55 18.16 -6.50 2.36
N MET A 56 17.03 -5.87 2.03
CA MET A 56 16.34 -4.97 2.95
C MET A 56 15.79 -5.73 4.17
N PHE A 57 15.29 -6.95 3.95
CA PHE A 57 14.78 -7.79 5.03
C PHE A 57 15.90 -8.39 5.90
N ASP A 58 17.04 -8.74 5.30
CA ASP A 58 18.23 -9.21 6.01
C ASP A 58 18.76 -8.09 6.94
N ASP A 59 18.90 -6.86 6.43
CA ASP A 59 19.31 -5.70 7.23
C ASP A 59 18.38 -5.45 8.42
N ALA A 60 17.06 -5.55 8.20
CA ALA A 60 16.09 -5.38 9.25
C ALA A 60 16.14 -6.50 10.30
N ALA A 61 16.30 -7.75 9.86
CA ALA A 61 16.43 -8.91 10.74
C ALA A 61 17.72 -8.84 11.58
N ASP A 62 18.84 -8.46 10.98
CA ASP A 62 20.13 -8.26 11.64
C ASP A 62 20.07 -7.12 12.68
N ASN A 63 19.28 -6.09 12.42
CA ASN A 63 18.96 -5.03 13.39
C ASN A 63 18.03 -5.50 14.53
N GLY A 64 17.49 -6.72 14.46
CA GLY A 64 16.56 -7.26 15.46
C GLY A 64 15.13 -6.73 15.32
N SER A 65 14.73 -6.28 14.12
CA SER A 65 13.36 -5.85 13.85
C SER A 65 12.42 -7.05 13.83
N HIS A 66 11.33 -6.99 14.60
CA HIS A 66 10.29 -8.03 14.64
C HIS A 66 9.09 -7.75 13.72
N ILE A 67 9.01 -6.53 13.19
CA ILE A 67 7.95 -6.09 12.28
C ILE A 67 8.61 -5.25 11.19
N HIS A 68 8.34 -5.59 9.93
CA HIS A 68 8.75 -4.83 8.77
C HIS A 68 7.51 -4.45 7.96
N THR A 69 7.19 -3.16 7.89
CA THR A 69 5.99 -2.67 7.21
C THR A 69 6.35 -1.87 5.96
N ASN A 70 5.60 -2.10 4.88
CA ASN A 70 5.88 -1.55 3.56
C ASN A 70 4.59 -0.97 2.96
N SER A 71 4.57 0.34 2.74
CA SER A 71 3.42 1.04 2.15
C SER A 71 3.70 1.45 0.71
N TRP A 72 4.13 0.49 -0.10
CA TRP A 72 4.46 0.63 -1.51
C TRP A 72 4.21 -0.69 -2.24
N GLY A 73 4.12 -0.63 -3.57
CA GLY A 73 3.92 -1.79 -4.41
C GLY A 73 3.68 -1.41 -5.86
N SER A 74 3.45 -2.42 -6.70
CA SER A 74 3.12 -2.26 -8.11
C SER A 74 1.73 -2.82 -8.39
N SER A 75 0.93 -2.09 -9.16
CA SER A 75 -0.40 -2.52 -9.60
C SER A 75 -0.27 -3.60 -10.69
N VAL A 76 -0.30 -4.86 -10.26
CA VAL A 76 -0.08 -6.03 -11.13
C VAL A 76 -1.26 -7.01 -11.12
N ALA A 77 -2.44 -6.54 -10.71
CA ALA A 77 -3.68 -7.30 -10.74
C ALA A 77 -3.58 -8.71 -10.14
N GLY A 78 -3.13 -8.81 -8.88
CA GLY A 78 -3.04 -10.09 -8.16
C GLY A 78 -1.87 -10.99 -8.55
N GLN A 79 -1.03 -10.60 -9.52
CA GLN A 79 0.10 -11.43 -9.94
C GLN A 79 1.10 -11.70 -8.81
N TYR A 80 1.55 -12.94 -8.73
CA TYR A 80 2.69 -13.34 -7.92
C TYR A 80 3.99 -13.08 -8.68
N THR A 81 4.73 -12.04 -8.28
CA THR A 81 5.92 -11.58 -8.99
C THR A 81 7.20 -12.10 -8.34
N THR A 82 8.36 -11.75 -8.92
CA THR A 82 9.67 -11.97 -8.31
C THR A 82 9.77 -11.32 -6.92
N SER A 83 9.22 -10.11 -6.74
CA SER A 83 9.24 -9.44 -5.44
C SER A 83 8.37 -10.16 -4.40
N SER A 84 7.24 -10.74 -4.82
CA SER A 84 6.43 -11.60 -3.95
C SER A 84 7.19 -12.88 -3.53
N MET A 85 7.92 -13.49 -4.46
CA MET A 85 8.76 -14.66 -4.21
C MET A 85 9.91 -14.38 -3.24
N GLN A 86 10.64 -13.28 -3.45
CA GLN A 86 11.72 -12.84 -2.57
C GLN A 86 11.20 -12.54 -1.16
N THR A 87 10.04 -11.91 -1.06
CA THR A 87 9.40 -11.59 0.23
C THR A 87 8.95 -12.87 0.96
N ASP A 88 8.36 -13.83 0.24
CA ASP A 88 8.02 -15.14 0.79
C ASP A 88 9.24 -15.91 1.31
N TYR A 89 10.37 -15.80 0.60
CA TYR A 89 11.64 -16.38 1.02
C TYR A 89 12.11 -15.75 2.35
N SER A 90 12.11 -14.42 2.44
CA SER A 90 12.55 -13.71 3.65
C SER A 90 11.62 -13.98 4.84
N ALA A 91 10.30 -13.98 4.65
CA ALA A 91 9.35 -14.30 5.72
C ALA A 91 9.56 -15.71 6.31
N ARG A 92 9.97 -16.67 5.47
CA ARG A 92 10.26 -18.04 5.94
C ARG A 92 11.61 -18.16 6.65
N ASN A 93 12.63 -17.46 6.17
CA ASN A 93 13.97 -17.54 6.75
C ASN A 93 14.14 -16.66 7.99
N HIS A 94 13.33 -15.62 8.12
CA HIS A 94 13.29 -14.71 9.27
C HIS A 94 12.01 -14.92 10.07
N SER A 95 11.79 -16.12 10.58
CA SER A 95 10.53 -16.50 11.26
C SER A 95 10.18 -15.68 12.50
N GLY A 96 11.10 -14.85 13.00
CA GLY A 96 10.88 -13.89 14.10
C GLY A 96 10.44 -12.49 13.65
N MET A 97 10.25 -12.27 12.34
CA MET A 97 9.87 -10.99 11.75
C MET A 97 8.56 -11.12 10.95
N LEU A 98 7.55 -10.35 11.33
CA LEU A 98 6.31 -10.20 10.57
C LEU A 98 6.52 -9.15 9.47
N ILE A 99 6.31 -9.54 8.21
CA ILE A 99 6.37 -8.62 7.06
C ILE A 99 4.93 -8.22 6.66
N LEU A 100 4.71 -6.92 6.49
CA LEU A 100 3.44 -6.34 6.07
C LEU A 100 3.59 -5.57 4.77
N PHE A 101 2.55 -5.62 3.95
CA PHE A 101 2.40 -4.78 2.75
C PHE A 101 1.00 -4.17 2.67
N SER A 102 0.90 -2.95 2.14
CA SER A 102 -0.39 -2.40 1.73
C SER A 102 -0.95 -3.20 0.55
N ALA A 103 -2.27 -3.45 0.55
CA ALA A 103 -2.96 -4.15 -0.53
C ALA A 103 -2.85 -3.40 -1.88
N GLY A 104 -2.74 -2.09 -1.83
CA GLY A 104 -2.80 -1.19 -2.98
C GLY A 104 -4.09 -0.36 -3.00
N ASN A 105 -4.09 0.64 -3.88
CA ASN A 105 -5.20 1.58 -4.06
C ASN A 105 -5.78 1.49 -5.47
N SER A 106 -5.84 0.27 -6.03
CA SER A 106 -6.25 0.03 -7.42
C SER A 106 -7.68 -0.50 -7.54
N GLY A 107 -8.48 -0.47 -6.47
CA GLY A 107 -9.91 -0.80 -6.51
C GLY A 107 -10.69 0.23 -7.34
N VAL A 108 -11.47 -0.26 -8.30
CA VAL A 108 -12.35 0.53 -9.16
C VAL A 108 -13.63 -0.26 -9.47
N ASP A 109 -14.71 0.43 -9.79
CA ASP A 109 -15.92 -0.14 -10.41
C ASP A 109 -15.81 0.04 -11.93
N GLY A 110 -14.97 -0.78 -12.57
CA GLY A 110 -14.64 -0.68 -13.99
C GLY A 110 -15.75 -1.20 -14.91
N ASN A 111 -16.64 -2.05 -14.39
CA ASN A 111 -17.78 -2.59 -15.13
C ASN A 111 -19.10 -1.84 -14.87
N SER A 112 -19.08 -0.84 -13.98
CA SER A 112 -20.19 0.06 -13.64
C SER A 112 -21.40 -0.65 -13.02
N ASN A 113 -21.18 -1.69 -12.22
CA ASN A 113 -22.24 -2.45 -11.53
C ASN A 113 -22.46 -2.00 -10.06
N GLY A 114 -21.69 -1.03 -9.57
CA GLY A 114 -21.77 -0.58 -8.18
C GLY A 114 -20.99 -1.45 -7.20
N GLU A 115 -20.12 -2.34 -7.68
CA GLU A 115 -19.24 -3.17 -6.88
C GLU A 115 -17.78 -2.91 -7.30
N ILE A 116 -16.85 -3.01 -6.34
CA ILE A 116 -15.42 -2.89 -6.64
C ILE A 116 -14.94 -4.19 -7.27
N ASP A 117 -14.30 -4.09 -8.43
CA ASP A 117 -13.73 -5.23 -9.15
C ASP A 117 -12.65 -5.93 -8.30
N ASP A 118 -12.66 -7.27 -8.37
CA ASP A 118 -11.62 -8.13 -7.79
C ASP A 118 -10.29 -8.01 -8.56
N ASP A 119 -9.28 -8.81 -8.20
CA ASP A 119 -7.99 -8.87 -8.90
C ASP A 119 -7.26 -7.51 -8.98
N SER A 120 -7.34 -6.69 -7.93
CA SER A 120 -6.67 -5.38 -7.88
C SER A 120 -5.48 -5.34 -6.90
N LEU A 121 -5.12 -6.47 -6.29
CA LEU A 121 -4.01 -6.58 -5.35
C LEU A 121 -2.65 -6.25 -6.00
N GLY A 122 -1.85 -5.43 -5.31
CA GLY A 122 -0.49 -5.12 -5.74
C GLY A 122 0.53 -6.19 -5.35
N ALA A 123 1.71 -6.16 -5.97
CA ALA A 123 2.88 -6.90 -5.49
C ALA A 123 3.85 -5.93 -4.81
N PRO A 124 4.51 -6.31 -3.69
CA PRO A 124 4.65 -7.66 -3.13
C PRO A 124 3.50 -8.16 -2.22
N ALA A 125 2.40 -7.41 -2.07
CA ALA A 125 1.26 -7.81 -1.24
C ALA A 125 0.58 -9.15 -1.65
N THR A 126 0.87 -9.68 -2.83
CA THR A 126 0.46 -11.03 -3.27
C THR A 126 1.31 -12.17 -2.69
N SER A 127 2.32 -11.87 -1.87
CA SER A 127 3.11 -12.88 -1.15
C SER A 127 2.23 -13.74 -0.24
N LYS A 128 2.57 -15.02 -0.06
CA LYS A 128 1.78 -15.97 0.73
C LYS A 128 2.06 -15.90 2.23
N ASN A 129 3.25 -15.43 2.62
CA ASN A 129 3.74 -15.44 3.99
C ASN A 129 3.81 -14.02 4.60
N VAL A 130 3.03 -13.07 4.09
CA VAL A 130 2.95 -11.71 4.61
C VAL A 130 1.55 -11.41 5.13
N LEU A 131 1.44 -10.37 5.96
CA LEU A 131 0.16 -9.76 6.30
C LEU A 131 -0.12 -8.60 5.35
N THR A 132 -1.03 -8.82 4.41
CA THR A 132 -1.51 -7.78 3.49
C THR A 132 -2.66 -7.00 4.11
N VAL A 133 -2.58 -5.68 4.06
CA VAL A 133 -3.51 -4.77 4.75
C VAL A 133 -4.27 -3.92 3.75
N GLY A 134 -5.59 -4.07 3.70
CA GLY A 134 -6.52 -3.20 2.98
C GLY A 134 -7.00 -2.01 3.83
N ALA A 135 -7.81 -1.14 3.24
CA ALA A 135 -8.37 0.02 3.91
C ALA A 135 -9.89 -0.12 4.12
N SER A 136 -10.34 0.15 5.35
CA SER A 136 -11.74 0.47 5.65
C SER A 136 -11.94 1.98 5.66
N GLU A 137 -13.18 2.42 5.68
CA GLU A 137 -13.49 3.81 5.97
C GLU A 137 -13.26 4.13 7.45
N ASN A 138 -13.00 5.39 7.74
CA ASN A 138 -12.86 5.89 9.11
C ASN A 138 -14.18 6.48 9.62
N ASP A 139 -14.36 6.67 10.93
CA ASP A 139 -15.54 7.34 11.49
C ASP A 139 -15.33 8.86 11.59
N ARG A 140 -15.46 9.54 10.45
CA ARG A 140 -15.26 11.00 10.34
C ARG A 140 -16.37 11.68 9.54
N GLY A 141 -17.56 11.08 9.51
CA GLY A 141 -18.66 11.51 8.65
C GLY A 141 -19.19 12.91 8.97
N SER A 142 -18.90 13.42 10.17
CA SER A 142 -19.23 14.81 10.56
C SER A 142 -18.27 15.85 9.97
N GLN A 143 -17.06 15.46 9.57
CA GLN A 143 -16.03 16.35 9.00
C GLN A 143 -15.80 16.08 7.51
N ILE A 144 -15.93 14.84 7.07
CA ILE A 144 -15.71 14.38 5.71
C ILE A 144 -17.00 13.74 5.23
N SER A 145 -17.73 14.46 4.38
CA SER A 145 -19.04 14.03 3.86
C SER A 145 -19.02 13.75 2.35
N THR A 146 -17.85 13.80 1.73
CA THR A 146 -17.66 13.56 0.29
C THR A 146 -17.96 12.12 -0.06
N GLU A 147 -18.60 11.94 -1.22
CA GLU A 147 -18.98 10.65 -1.78
C GLU A 147 -17.91 10.16 -2.76
N TRP A 148 -17.73 8.84 -2.87
CA TRP A 148 -16.71 8.24 -3.74
C TRP A 148 -16.87 8.68 -5.20
N GLY A 149 -18.09 8.64 -5.72
CA GLY A 149 -18.41 9.03 -7.09
C GLY A 149 -18.30 10.53 -7.36
N HIS A 150 -18.45 11.37 -6.34
CA HIS A 150 -18.23 12.81 -6.47
C HIS A 150 -16.75 13.14 -6.69
N TRP A 151 -15.85 12.46 -5.96
CA TRP A 151 -14.41 12.74 -6.04
C TRP A 151 -13.71 12.01 -7.20
N TRP A 152 -14.12 10.78 -7.49
CA TRP A 152 -13.59 9.97 -8.59
C TRP A 152 -14.72 9.40 -9.47
N PRO A 153 -15.41 10.26 -10.24
CA PRO A 153 -16.57 9.86 -11.03
C PRO A 153 -16.25 8.80 -12.10
N GLY A 154 -15.00 8.75 -12.58
CA GLY A 154 -14.56 7.74 -13.54
C GLY A 154 -14.25 6.37 -12.92
N SER A 155 -13.88 6.34 -11.63
CA SER A 155 -13.53 5.10 -10.93
C SER A 155 -14.71 4.49 -10.19
N PHE A 156 -15.69 5.31 -9.79
CA PHE A 156 -16.84 4.90 -8.97
C PHE A 156 -18.16 5.45 -9.56
N PRO A 157 -18.59 5.03 -10.76
CA PRO A 157 -19.70 5.64 -11.48
C PRO A 157 -21.10 5.19 -11.01
N THR A 158 -21.22 4.05 -10.31
CA THR A 158 -22.52 3.42 -10.04
C THR A 158 -22.78 3.20 -8.54
N ASP A 159 -24.04 3.35 -8.13
CA ASP A 159 -24.52 3.03 -6.78
C ASP A 159 -24.48 1.52 -6.48
N PRO A 160 -24.22 1.09 -5.23
CA PRO A 160 -24.18 1.92 -4.02
C PRO A 160 -22.86 2.64 -3.77
N ILE A 161 -21.75 2.30 -4.45
CA ILE A 161 -20.44 2.90 -4.17
C ILE A 161 -20.43 4.39 -4.53
N ASN A 162 -21.05 4.80 -5.65
CA ASN A 162 -21.05 6.18 -6.12
C ASN A 162 -21.49 7.19 -5.05
N SER A 163 -22.65 6.95 -4.42
CA SER A 163 -23.22 7.80 -3.37
C SER A 163 -22.77 7.46 -1.95
N ASP A 164 -21.93 6.44 -1.76
CA ASP A 164 -21.39 6.12 -0.43
C ASP A 164 -20.35 7.15 0.01
N LYS A 165 -20.36 7.49 1.30
CA LYS A 165 -19.50 8.53 1.87
C LYS A 165 -18.20 7.92 2.35
N MET A 166 -17.07 8.51 1.98
CA MET A 166 -15.73 7.96 2.21
C MET A 166 -15.32 7.71 3.68
N ALA A 167 -16.11 8.17 4.65
CA ALA A 167 -15.69 8.24 6.05
C ALA A 167 -16.87 8.18 7.03
N ASN A 168 -17.95 7.45 6.74
CA ASN A 168 -19.11 7.34 7.64
C ASN A 168 -19.39 5.92 8.15
N ASN A 169 -18.73 4.89 7.61
CA ASN A 169 -19.03 3.51 7.97
C ASN A 169 -17.74 2.71 8.24
N THR A 170 -17.39 2.51 9.52
CA THR A 170 -16.18 1.76 9.90
C THR A 170 -16.21 0.27 9.54
N GLN A 171 -17.38 -0.27 9.19
CA GLN A 171 -17.51 -1.63 8.65
C GLN A 171 -17.47 -1.64 7.10
N GLY A 172 -17.47 -0.47 6.46
CA GLY A 172 -17.33 -0.29 5.03
C GLY A 172 -15.87 -0.39 4.61
N MET A 173 -15.63 -1.10 3.51
CA MET A 173 -14.33 -1.10 2.84
C MET A 173 -14.19 0.21 2.05
N ALA A 174 -13.05 0.88 2.15
CA ALA A 174 -12.79 2.05 1.31
C ALA A 174 -12.79 1.63 -0.17
N ALA A 175 -13.44 2.41 -1.04
CA ALA A 175 -13.67 2.01 -2.43
C ALA A 175 -12.37 1.77 -3.21
N PHE A 176 -11.33 2.56 -2.96
CA PHE A 176 -10.02 2.38 -3.61
C PHE A 176 -9.26 1.13 -3.13
N SER A 177 -9.64 0.53 -2.00
CA SER A 177 -8.87 -0.55 -1.38
C SER A 177 -8.83 -1.74 -2.34
N SER A 178 -7.62 -2.08 -2.79
CA SER A 178 -7.39 -3.24 -3.64
C SER A 178 -7.97 -4.52 -3.03
N ARG A 179 -8.54 -5.36 -3.88
CA ARG A 179 -9.18 -6.62 -3.54
C ARG A 179 -8.31 -7.80 -3.94
N GLY A 180 -8.45 -8.87 -3.18
CA GLY A 180 -7.72 -10.11 -3.42
C GLY A 180 -8.10 -10.75 -4.77
N PRO A 181 -7.34 -11.75 -5.20
CA PRO A 181 -7.63 -12.43 -6.44
C PRO A 181 -8.87 -13.33 -6.36
N VAL A 182 -9.48 -13.62 -7.52
CA VAL A 182 -10.63 -14.55 -7.65
C VAL A 182 -10.24 -16.03 -7.57
#